data_AF-A0A2Z4JVA0-F1
#
_entry.id   AF-A0A2Z4JVA0-F1
#
_cell.length_a   1.000
_cell.length_b   1.000
_cell.length_c   1.000
_cell.angle_alpha   90.00
_cell.angle_beta   90.00
_cell.angle_gamma   90.00
#
_symmetry.space_group_name_H-M   'P 1'
#
loop_
_entity.id
_entity.type
_entity.pdbx_description
1 polymer ?
#
loop_
_entity_poly.entity_id
_entity_poly.type
_entity_poly.pdbx_seq_one_letter_code
_entity_poly.pdbx_strand_id
1 'polypeptide(L)' 'MAKGQRLKPEQIVTLLRQIDVLTTNGKTLAQACKEVGTVEQSYYRWRKIYGGMKVDQARKYKDLELENTRLKKLVADLS' A
#
# COMPACT_ATOMS: atom_id res chain seq x y z
N MET A 1 -7.21 -11.26 9.25
CA MET A 1 -6.88 -9.82 9.27
C MET A 1 -8.05 -9.06 9.90
N ALA A 2 -7.79 -8.23 10.92
CA ALA A 2 -8.85 -7.49 11.61
C ALA A 2 -9.53 -6.48 10.65
N LYS A 3 -10.87 -6.50 10.59
CA LYS A 3 -11.66 -5.56 9.79
C LYS A 3 -11.38 -4.12 10.28
N GLY A 4 -10.80 -3.28 9.42
CA GLY A 4 -10.70 -1.82 9.65
C GLY A 4 -9.30 -1.26 9.90
N GLN A 5 -8.24 -2.05 9.91
CA GLN A 5 -6.88 -1.51 10.11
C GLN A 5 -6.35 -0.87 8.83
N ARG A 6 -6.03 0.43 8.86
CA ARG A 6 -5.34 1.13 7.77
C ARG A 6 -3.92 0.60 7.64
N LEU A 7 -3.64 -0.11 6.54
CA LEU A 7 -2.30 -0.56 6.20
C LEU A 7 -1.44 0.62 5.78
N LYS A 8 -0.18 0.63 6.22
CA LYS A 8 0.78 1.65 5.79
C LYS A 8 1.16 1.41 4.31
N PRO A 9 1.48 2.44 3.53
CA PRO A 9 1.88 2.30 2.13
C PRO A 9 3.00 1.28 1.90
N GLU A 10 3.98 1.20 2.80
CA GLU A 10 5.09 0.24 2.69
C GLU A 10 4.60 -1.21 2.85
N GLN A 11 3.64 -1.45 3.74
CA GLN A 11 3.03 -2.76 3.91
C GLN A 11 2.24 -3.15 2.66
N ILE A 12 1.50 -2.22 2.07
CA ILE A 12 0.74 -2.45 0.84
C ILE A 12 1.67 -2.85 -0.30
N VAL A 13 2.81 -2.17 -0.48
CA VAL A 13 3.78 -2.53 -1.54
C VAL A 13 4.39 -3.90 -1.29
N THR A 14 4.70 -4.28 -0.04
CA THR A 14 5.18 -5.63 0.27
C THR A 14 4.12 -6.70 -0.05
N LEU A 15 2.85 -6.46 0.29
CA LEU A 15 1.75 -7.38 -0.04
C LEU A 15 1.56 -7.52 -1.55
N LEU A 16 1.63 -6.41 -2.32
CA LEU A 16 1.57 -6.45 -3.78
C LEU A 16 2.70 -7.30 -4.37
N ARG A 17 3.94 -7.14 -3.90
CA ARG A 17 5.07 -7.97 -4.33
C ARG A 17 4.89 -9.44 -3.99
N GLN A 18 4.39 -9.76 -2.80
CA GLN A 18 4.11 -11.15 -2.42
C GLN A 18 3.07 -11.80 -3.35
N ILE A 19 1.99 -11.06 -3.66
CA ILE A 19 0.98 -11.52 -4.61
C ILE A 19 1.58 -11.72 -6.00
N ASP A 20 2.39 -10.77 -6.49
CA ASP A 20 3.03 -10.88 -7.79
C ASP A 20 3.95 -12.12 -7.87
N VAL A 21 4.78 -12.37 -6.85
CA VAL A 21 5.62 -13.58 -6.76
C VAL A 21 4.79 -14.86 -6.78
N LEU A 22 3.70 -14.93 -6.01
CA LEU A 22 2.80 -16.08 -5.99
C LEU A 22 2.17 -16.32 -7.37
N THR A 23 1.78 -15.25 -8.07
CA THR A 23 1.22 -15.35 -9.43
C THR A 23 2.27 -15.76 -10.47
N THR A 24 3.51 -15.28 -10.37
CA THR A 24 4.63 -15.73 -11.23
C THR A 24 4.95 -17.22 -10.99
N ASN A 25 4.79 -17.70 -9.76
CA ASN A 25 4.92 -19.12 -9.43
C ASN A 25 3.72 -19.98 -9.86
N GLY A 26 2.80 -19.43 -10.66
CA GLY A 26 1.70 -20.16 -11.29
C GLY A 26 0.41 -20.23 -10.48
N LYS A 27 0.32 -19.56 -9.31
CA LYS A 27 -0.96 -19.46 -8.57
C LYS A 27 -1.90 -18.47 -9.24
N THR A 28 -3.19 -18.72 -9.15
CA THR A 28 -4.19 -17.73 -9.59
C THR A 28 -4.19 -16.53 -8.64
N LEU A 29 -4.60 -15.36 -9.14
CA LEU A 29 -4.70 -14.16 -8.32
C LEU A 29 -5.58 -14.37 -7.08
N ALA A 30 -6.69 -15.11 -7.24
CA ALA A 30 -7.59 -15.48 -6.14
C ALA A 30 -6.88 -16.27 -5.03
N GLN A 31 -6.06 -17.27 -5.42
CA GLN A 31 -5.29 -18.08 -4.48
C GLN A 31 -4.21 -17.25 -3.79
N ALA A 32 -3.47 -16.44 -4.56
CA ALA A 32 -2.44 -15.56 -4.03
C ALA A 32 -3.01 -14.55 -3.03
N CYS A 33 -4.15 -13.92 -3.35
CA CYS A 33 -4.82 -13.00 -2.43
C CYS A 33 -5.26 -13.71 -1.14
N LYS A 34 -5.85 -14.90 -1.25
CA LYS A 34 -6.30 -15.69 -0.08
C LYS A 34 -5.14 -16.05 0.84
N GLU A 35 -4.01 -16.44 0.29
CA GLU A 35 -2.80 -16.81 1.04
C GLU A 35 -2.15 -15.63 1.75
N VAL A 36 -2.15 -14.46 1.10
CA VAL A 36 -1.69 -13.19 1.68
C VAL A 36 -2.72 -12.58 2.66
N GLY A 37 -3.91 -13.17 2.77
CA GLY A 37 -4.96 -12.73 3.68
C GLY A 37 -5.74 -11.50 3.20
N THR A 38 -5.79 -11.28 1.89
CA THR A 38 -6.46 -10.16 1.22
C THR A 38 -7.47 -10.67 0.17
N VAL A 39 -8.22 -9.74 -0.42
CA VAL A 39 -9.17 -9.99 -1.50
C VAL A 39 -8.72 -9.29 -2.78
N GLU A 40 -9.14 -9.81 -3.92
CA GLU A 40 -8.75 -9.27 -5.24
C GLU A 40 -9.14 -7.80 -5.42
N GLN A 41 -10.28 -7.38 -4.86
CA GLN A 41 -10.73 -5.98 -4.90
C GLN A 41 -9.70 -5.04 -4.25
N SER A 42 -9.14 -5.43 -3.09
CA SER A 42 -8.08 -4.68 -2.41
C SER A 42 -6.80 -4.67 -3.24
N TYR A 43 -6.43 -5.81 -3.85
CA TYR A 43 -5.28 -5.90 -4.75
C TYR A 43 -5.39 -4.90 -5.91
N TYR A 44 -6.51 -4.87 -6.64
CA TYR A 44 -6.68 -3.94 -7.74
C TYR A 44 -6.64 -2.47 -7.31
N ARG A 45 -7.28 -2.14 -6.17
CA ARG A 45 -7.22 -0.79 -5.60
C ARG A 45 -5.78 -0.40 -5.25
N TRP A 46 -5.04 -1.29 -4.60
CA TRP A 46 -3.65 -1.04 -4.24
C TRP A 46 -2.75 -0.97 -5.46
N ARG A 47 -2.95 -1.82 -6.45
CA ARG A 47 -2.17 -1.80 -7.69
C ARG A 47 -2.36 -0.51 -8.48
N LYS A 48 -3.58 0.06 -8.49
CA LYS A 48 -3.85 1.37 -9.10
C LYS A 48 -3.07 2.52 -8.43
N ILE A 49 -2.89 2.45 -7.11
CA ILE A 49 -2.29 3.54 -6.31
C ILE A 49 -0.79 3.35 -6.11
N TYR A 50 -0.35 2.10 -5.93
CA TYR A 50 1.00 1.72 -5.47
C TYR A 50 1.71 0.74 -6.41
N GLY A 51 1.06 0.22 -7.46
CA GLY A 51 1.60 -0.84 -8.33
C GLY A 51 2.80 -0.44 -9.20
N GLY A 52 3.17 0.84 -9.22
CA GLY A 52 4.40 1.34 -9.85
C GLY A 52 5.46 1.83 -8.84
N MET A 53 5.18 1.76 -7.54
CA MET A 53 6.09 2.26 -6.50
C MET A 53 7.06 1.17 -6.05
N LYS A 54 8.36 1.49 -6.06
CA LYS A 54 9.36 0.70 -5.31
C LYS A 54 9.14 0.90 -3.80
N VAL A 55 9.52 -0.07 -2.98
CA VAL A 55 9.37 -0.01 -1.50
C VAL A 55 10.01 1.27 -0.92
N ASP A 56 11.17 1.68 -1.44
CA ASP A 56 11.85 2.91 -1.01
C ASP A 56 11.09 4.19 -1.40
N GLN A 57 10.37 4.17 -2.54
CA GLN A 57 9.49 5.26 -2.93
C GLN A 57 8.25 5.34 -2.04
N ALA A 58 7.71 4.20 -1.61
CA ALA A 58 6.58 4.16 -0.67
C ALA A 58 6.97 4.68 0.74
N ARG A 59 8.19 4.38 1.20
CA ARG A 59 8.72 4.96 2.45
C ARG A 59 8.88 6.47 2.35
N LYS A 60 9.53 6.96 1.29
CA LYS A 60 9.70 8.40 1.04
C LYS A 60 8.35 9.14 0.88
N TYR A 61 7.36 8.48 0.26
CA TYR A 61 6.02 9.03 0.12
C TYR A 61 5.35 9.31 1.48
N LYS A 62 5.49 8.39 2.43
CA LYS A 62 4.93 8.57 3.78
C LYS A 62 5.62 9.68 4.57
N ASP A 63 6.95 9.80 4.47
CA ASP A 63 7.69 10.89 5.11
C ASP A 63 7.25 12.26 4.55
N LEU A 64 7.03 12.34 3.23
CA LEU A 64 6.49 13.52 2.58
C LEU A 64 5.05 13.83 2.99
N GLU A 65 4.18 12.84 3.16
CA GLU A 65 2.81 13.06 3.67
C GLU A 65 2.81 13.60 5.11
N LEU A 66 3.70 13.10 5.96
CA LEU A 66 3.85 13.60 7.33
C LEU A 66 4.29 15.07 7.33
N GLU A 67 5.30 15.41 6.53
CA GLU A 67 5.78 16.78 6.45
C GLU A 67 4.72 17.70 5.82
N ASN A 68 4.00 17.25 4.78
CA ASN A 68 2.91 18.02 4.17
C ASN A 68 1.79 18.31 5.18
N THR A 69 1.45 17.33 6.03
CA THR A 69 0.46 17.50 7.09
C THR A 69 0.94 18.52 8.12
N ARG A 70 2.21 18.44 8.54
CA ARG A 70 2.82 19.40 9.47
C ARG A 70 2.81 20.82 8.90
N LEU A 71 3.21 20.97 7.64
CA LEU A 71 3.24 22.26 6.93
C LEU A 71 1.84 22.84 6.78
N LYS A 72 0.85 22.04 6.39
CA LYS A 72 -0.56 22.48 6.30
C LYS A 72 -1.09 22.99 7.63
N LYS A 73 -0.76 22.30 8.72
CA LYS A 73 -1.15 22.73 10.07
C LYS A 73 -0.51 24.07 10.43
N LEU A 74 0.80 24.22 10.19
CA LEU A 74 1.50 25.46 10.45
C LEU A 74 0.94 26.63 9.62
N VAL A 75 0.63 26.41 8.34
CA VAL A 75 0.01 27.42 7.49
C VAL A 75 -1.38 27.80 8.00
N ALA A 76 -2.18 26.84 8.47
CA ALA A 76 -3.49 27.11 9.05
C ALA A 76 -3.42 27.87 10.38
N ASP A 77 -2.42 27.59 11.22
CA ASP A 77 -2.19 28.29 12.49
C ASP A 77 -1.64 29.73 12.29
N LEU A 78 -1.13 30.04 11.09
CA LEU A 78 -0.61 31.36 10.69
C LEU A 78 -1.63 32.23 9.94
N SER A 79 -2.85 31.73 9.72
CA SER A 79 -3.90 32.39 8.94
C SER A 79 -5.09 32.80 9.80
#